data_AF-A0A2A4YLP4-F1
#
_entry.id   AF-A0A2A4YLP4-F1
#
_cell.length_a   1.000
_cell.length_b   1.000
_cell.length_c   1.000
_cell.angle_alpha   90.00
_cell.angle_beta   90.00
_cell.angle_gamma   90.00
#
_symmetry.space_group_name_H-M   'P 1'
#
loop_
_entity.id
_entity.type
_entity.pdbx_description
1 polymer ?
#
loop_
_entity_poly.entity_id
_entity_poly.type
_entity_poly.pdbx_seq_one_letter_code
_entity_poly.pdbx_strand_id
1 'polypeptide(L)'
;MGASARIPVRISPIFWVTAAIIGWLNSRSLIGTIAWIAIIFVSILVHEYGHALTSRFFGQFPKIELVAFGGLTYPEGPPIKLWKEFIVVLNGPVFGFFLYLFGLGLLRFNFIQASALFPFVKIFTFVNLFWTIINLLPVLPLDGGQLMRIVLESFFGVKGLKGAMITSIAFSIIFAVTALFLSWYLIGAIFFLFAFQNIQSWKVTKSVSNADQSRDNQEELKQAEAALMRGNEEEAARILKHLRDSSQKGILFISATQYLARITFKKGQYKETYDMLMSIREQLSDEFLVLLHFVSFEVGDFILVNDLSATCYQKDPSLETALRNAIACASLVKTKAVIGWLEAAVRSGLENVKQLTDEKAFDKVRQDPDFLQFIEDNKEVES
;
A
#
# COMPACT_ATOMS: atom_id res chain seq x y z
N MET A 1 0.52 -5.29 -33.10
CA MET A 1 -0.05 -4.01 -32.65
C MET A 1 1.10 -3.05 -32.35
N GLY A 2 1.27 -2.01 -33.17
CA GLY A 2 2.42 -1.11 -33.10
C GLY A 2 2.33 -0.19 -31.88
N ALA A 3 3.13 -0.47 -30.85
CA ALA A 3 3.34 0.47 -29.77
C ALA A 3 4.01 1.72 -30.35
N SER A 4 3.37 2.88 -30.19
CA SER A 4 3.92 4.18 -30.57
C SER A 4 5.39 4.32 -30.17
N ALA A 5 6.21 4.84 -31.08
CA ALA A 5 7.63 5.12 -30.83
C ALA A 5 7.83 6.16 -29.70
N ARG A 6 6.78 6.91 -29.33
CA ARG A 6 6.86 8.02 -28.38
C ARG A 6 6.66 7.55 -26.95
N ILE A 7 7.48 8.09 -26.04
CA ILE A 7 7.31 7.96 -24.59
C ILE A 7 6.27 9.02 -24.16
N PRO A 8 5.10 8.63 -23.63
CA PRO A 8 4.11 9.59 -23.16
C PRO A 8 4.65 10.41 -21.98
N VAL A 9 4.48 11.73 -22.04
CA VAL A 9 4.84 12.65 -20.95
C VAL A 9 3.59 13.39 -20.50
N ARG A 10 3.24 13.26 -19.23
CA ARG A 10 2.18 14.02 -18.57
C ARG A 10 2.80 15.01 -17.58
N ILE A 11 2.28 16.23 -17.54
CA ILE A 11 2.74 17.25 -16.61
C ILE A 11 1.54 17.66 -15.76
N SER A 12 1.61 17.41 -14.47
CA SER A 12 0.55 17.81 -13.55
C SER A 12 0.54 19.33 -13.38
N PRO A 13 -0.63 19.99 -13.31
CA PRO A 13 -0.71 21.43 -13.08
C PRO A 13 0.05 21.91 -11.83
N ILE A 14 0.11 21.07 -10.80
CA ILE A 14 0.82 21.36 -9.56
C ILE A 14 2.33 21.55 -9.77
N PHE A 15 2.92 20.88 -10.77
CA PHE A 15 4.33 21.05 -11.13
C PHE A 15 4.64 22.51 -11.44
N TRP A 16 3.82 23.13 -12.30
CA TRP A 16 3.99 24.52 -12.71
C TRP A 16 3.81 25.48 -11.54
N VAL A 17 2.81 25.22 -10.68
CA VAL A 17 2.54 26.04 -9.49
C VAL A 17 3.72 25.98 -8.52
N THR A 18 4.20 24.78 -8.18
CA THR A 18 5.32 24.61 -7.26
C THR A 18 6.61 25.21 -7.81
N ALA A 19 6.93 24.98 -9.09
CA ALA A 19 8.10 25.57 -9.74
C ALA A 19 8.03 27.11 -9.75
N ALA A 20 6.85 27.69 -10.03
CA ALA A 20 6.65 29.13 -10.01
C ALA A 20 6.80 29.73 -8.61
N ILE A 21 6.22 29.10 -7.58
CA ILE A 21 6.35 29.56 -6.19
C ILE A 21 7.83 29.55 -5.77
N ILE A 22 8.53 28.44 -5.98
CA ILE A 22 9.95 28.33 -5.61
C ILE A 22 10.80 29.33 -6.42
N GLY A 23 10.53 29.47 -7.71
CA GLY A 23 11.23 30.44 -8.57
C GLY A 23 11.02 31.87 -8.12
N TRP A 24 9.79 32.24 -7.72
CA TRP A 24 9.47 33.56 -7.20
C TRP A 24 10.13 33.82 -5.85
N LEU A 25 10.06 32.88 -4.92
CA LEU A 25 10.65 33.02 -3.59
C LEU A 25 12.17 33.25 -3.65
N ASN A 26 12.86 32.60 -4.60
CA ASN A 26 14.29 32.74 -4.78
C ASN A 26 14.69 33.98 -5.60
N SER A 27 13.98 34.27 -6.69
CA SER A 27 14.41 35.30 -7.64
C SER A 27 13.74 36.67 -7.46
N ARG A 28 12.56 36.70 -6.82
CA ARG A 28 11.67 37.88 -6.68
C ARG A 28 11.48 38.67 -7.98
N SER A 29 11.58 37.99 -9.12
CA SER A 29 11.46 38.60 -10.45
C SER A 29 10.75 37.65 -11.41
N LEU A 30 10.01 38.22 -12.37
CA LEU A 30 9.28 37.43 -13.35
C LEU A 30 10.23 36.64 -14.27
N ILE A 31 11.26 37.31 -14.78
CA ILE A 31 12.28 36.69 -15.64
C ILE A 31 13.02 35.56 -14.90
N GLY A 32 13.43 35.80 -13.64
CA GLY A 32 14.08 34.77 -12.83
C GLY A 32 13.17 33.58 -12.56
N THR A 33 11.88 33.83 -12.33
CA THR A 33 10.88 32.76 -12.11
C THR A 33 10.67 31.94 -13.37
N ILE A 34 10.53 32.56 -14.54
CA ILE A 34 10.37 31.86 -15.82
C ILE A 34 11.63 31.03 -16.13
N ALA A 35 12.82 31.60 -15.92
CA ALA A 35 14.08 30.88 -16.12
C ALA A 35 14.21 29.69 -15.15
N TRP A 36 13.83 29.86 -13.89
CA TRP A 36 13.80 28.79 -12.90
C TRP A 36 12.87 27.65 -13.30
N ILE A 37 11.64 27.97 -13.72
CA ILE A 37 10.67 26.98 -14.21
C ILE A 37 11.27 26.20 -15.39
N ALA A 38 11.86 26.89 -16.37
CA ALA A 38 12.47 26.25 -17.54
C ALA A 38 13.63 25.33 -17.14
N ILE A 39 14.52 25.79 -16.25
CA ILE A 39 15.66 25.00 -15.75
C ILE A 39 15.18 23.74 -15.05
N ILE A 40 14.24 23.86 -14.11
CA ILE A 40 13.73 22.72 -13.34
C ILE A 40 12.98 21.74 -14.24
N PHE A 41 12.15 22.25 -15.16
CA PHE A 41 11.45 21.43 -16.14
C PHE A 41 12.41 20.61 -16.98
N VAL A 42 13.41 21.23 -17.60
CA VAL A 42 14.39 20.52 -18.42
C VAL A 42 15.21 19.52 -17.58
N SER A 43 15.63 19.92 -16.38
CA SER A 43 16.46 19.07 -15.50
C SER A 43 15.73 17.79 -15.10
N ILE A 44 14.50 17.91 -14.61
CA ILE A 44 13.69 16.75 -14.20
C ILE A 44 13.30 15.93 -15.43
N LEU A 45 12.88 16.58 -16.54
CA LEU A 45 12.47 15.86 -17.73
C LEU A 45 13.61 15.00 -18.31
N VAL A 46 14.82 15.56 -18.43
CA VAL A 46 16.00 14.82 -18.95
C VAL A 46 16.40 13.68 -18.01
N HIS A 47 16.32 13.89 -16.70
CA HIS A 47 16.51 12.85 -15.70
C HIS A 47 15.52 11.69 -15.90
N GLU A 48 14.21 11.97 -15.98
CA GLU A 48 13.19 10.94 -16.23
C GLU A 48 13.37 10.24 -17.58
N TYR A 49 13.80 10.96 -18.62
CA TYR A 49 14.15 10.35 -19.90
C TYR A 49 15.31 9.36 -19.79
N GLY A 50 16.27 9.56 -18.88
CA GLY A 50 17.32 8.59 -18.59
C GLY A 50 16.74 7.24 -18.17
N HIS A 51 15.80 7.24 -17.22
CA HIS A 51 15.07 6.03 -16.82
C HIS A 51 14.25 5.46 -17.98
N ALA A 52 13.44 6.30 -18.63
CA ALA A 52 12.49 5.86 -19.64
C ALA A 52 13.18 5.25 -20.87
N LEU A 53 14.22 5.89 -21.42
CA LEU A 53 14.95 5.37 -22.57
C LEU A 53 15.59 4.02 -22.27
N THR A 54 16.15 3.86 -21.07
CA THR A 54 16.78 2.61 -20.63
C THR A 54 15.73 1.51 -20.39
N SER A 55 14.61 1.85 -19.75
CA SER A 55 13.47 0.93 -19.55
C SER A 55 12.93 0.44 -20.88
N ARG A 56 12.77 1.35 -21.86
CA ARG A 56 12.36 1.03 -23.22
C ARG A 56 13.36 0.11 -23.93
N PHE A 57 14.65 0.36 -23.78
CA PHE A 57 15.70 -0.50 -24.32
C PHE A 57 15.60 -1.94 -23.78
N PHE A 58 15.15 -2.12 -22.53
CA PHE A 58 14.91 -3.44 -21.95
C PHE A 58 13.54 -4.05 -22.27
N GLY A 59 12.77 -3.44 -23.16
CA GLY A 59 11.49 -3.99 -23.67
C GLY A 59 10.26 -3.59 -22.85
N GLN A 60 10.38 -2.58 -21.99
CA GLN A 60 9.24 -2.00 -21.28
C GLN A 60 8.66 -0.80 -22.03
N PHE A 61 7.46 -0.36 -21.64
CA PHE A 61 6.73 0.77 -22.21
C PHE A 61 6.59 1.86 -21.15
N PRO A 62 7.60 2.74 -21.00
CA PRO A 62 7.61 3.73 -19.94
C PRO A 62 6.63 4.87 -20.21
N LYS A 63 6.07 5.44 -19.13
CA LYS A 63 5.31 6.69 -19.12
C LYS A 63 5.92 7.64 -18.09
N ILE A 64 6.11 8.90 -18.46
CA ILE A 64 6.69 9.92 -17.58
C ILE A 64 5.56 10.80 -17.06
N GLU A 65 5.52 11.04 -15.75
CA GLU A 65 4.63 12.02 -15.13
C GLU A 65 5.43 12.99 -14.25
N LEU A 66 5.31 14.29 -14.52
CA LEU A 66 5.93 15.34 -13.70
C LEU A 66 4.93 15.84 -12.65
N VAL A 67 5.37 15.84 -11.39
CA VAL A 67 4.59 16.21 -10.20
C VAL A 67 5.33 17.26 -9.36
N ALA A 68 4.70 17.80 -8.31
CA ALA A 68 5.15 18.98 -7.56
C ALA A 68 6.67 19.03 -7.26
N PHE A 69 7.25 17.93 -6.76
CA PHE A 69 8.64 17.87 -6.30
C PHE A 69 9.55 16.99 -7.16
N GLY A 70 9.14 16.58 -8.35
CA GLY A 70 9.94 15.66 -9.17
C GLY A 70 9.21 15.08 -10.38
N GLY A 71 9.72 13.95 -10.88
CA GLY A 71 9.07 13.13 -11.88
C GLY A 71 8.89 11.70 -11.39
N LEU A 72 8.03 10.96 -12.07
CA LEU A 72 7.85 9.53 -11.90
C LEU A 72 7.84 8.89 -13.29
N THR A 73 8.74 7.93 -13.49
CA THR A 73 8.72 7.07 -14.67
C THR A 73 8.08 5.74 -14.31
N TYR A 74 6.91 5.46 -14.89
CA TYR A 74 6.19 4.21 -14.72
C TYR A 74 6.58 3.23 -15.83
N PRO A 75 7.32 2.15 -15.53
CA PRO A 75 7.59 1.11 -16.51
C PRO A 75 6.37 0.18 -16.63
N GLU A 76 5.77 0.10 -17.82
CA GLU A 76 4.78 -0.93 -18.14
C GLU A 76 5.41 -2.08 -18.93
N GLY A 77 4.82 -3.27 -18.86
CA GLY A 77 5.26 -4.43 -19.63
C GLY A 77 5.95 -5.51 -18.79
N PRO A 78 6.75 -6.39 -19.42
CA PRO A 78 7.24 -7.58 -18.76
C PRO A 78 8.23 -7.24 -17.62
N PRO A 79 8.24 -8.02 -16.53
CA PRO A 79 9.18 -7.84 -15.44
C PRO A 79 10.62 -8.09 -15.91
N ILE A 80 11.52 -7.15 -15.63
CA ILE A 80 12.94 -7.22 -15.96
C ILE A 80 13.75 -7.84 -14.80
N LYS A 81 14.99 -8.24 -15.08
CA LYS A 81 15.92 -8.75 -14.05
C LYS A 81 16.45 -7.57 -13.21
N LEU A 82 16.78 -7.82 -11.94
CA LEU A 82 17.29 -6.79 -11.02
C LEU A 82 18.49 -5.99 -11.56
N TRP A 83 19.43 -6.62 -12.26
CA TRP A 83 20.57 -5.89 -12.86
C TRP A 83 20.14 -4.93 -13.98
N LYS A 84 19.08 -5.24 -14.72
CA LYS A 84 18.50 -4.33 -15.72
C LYS A 84 17.82 -3.17 -15.02
N GLU A 85 17.06 -3.46 -13.97
CA GLU A 85 16.42 -2.44 -13.12
C GLU A 85 17.45 -1.49 -12.51
N PHE A 86 18.58 -2.00 -12.03
CA PHE A 86 19.69 -1.19 -11.55
C PHE A 86 20.18 -0.19 -12.61
N ILE A 87 20.37 -0.65 -13.85
CA ILE A 87 20.80 0.22 -14.96
C ILE A 87 19.71 1.24 -15.29
N VAL A 88 18.44 0.88 -15.26
CA VAL A 88 17.31 1.82 -15.47
C VAL A 88 17.32 2.93 -14.43
N VAL A 89 17.39 2.57 -13.15
CA VAL A 89 17.40 3.53 -12.05
C VAL A 89 18.67 4.39 -12.09
N LEU A 90 19.84 3.82 -12.38
CA LEU A 90 21.09 4.59 -12.44
C LEU A 90 21.10 5.63 -13.58
N ASN A 91 20.38 5.36 -14.67
CA ASN A 91 20.42 6.26 -15.83
C ASN A 91 19.74 7.61 -15.60
N GLY A 92 18.80 7.75 -14.67
CA GLY A 92 18.24 9.05 -14.31
C GLY A 92 19.31 10.00 -13.74
N PRO A 93 20.01 9.62 -12.65
CA PRO A 93 21.12 10.39 -12.11
C PRO A 93 22.26 10.61 -13.10
N VAL A 94 22.58 9.63 -13.96
CA VAL A 94 23.60 9.79 -15.01
C VAL A 94 23.21 10.89 -16.00
N PHE A 95 21.95 10.95 -16.44
CA PHE A 95 21.46 11.99 -17.34
C PHE A 95 21.45 13.37 -16.66
N GLY A 96 21.04 13.44 -15.39
CA GLY A 96 21.17 14.67 -14.58
C GLY A 96 22.63 15.12 -14.44
N PHE A 97 23.55 14.18 -14.22
CA PHE A 97 24.98 14.47 -14.14
C PHE A 97 25.55 14.97 -15.48
N PHE A 98 25.10 14.43 -16.61
CA PHE A 98 25.47 14.95 -17.92
C PHE A 98 25.03 16.40 -18.12
N LEU A 99 23.82 16.78 -17.67
CA LEU A 99 23.40 18.18 -17.70
C LEU A 99 24.28 19.08 -16.82
N TYR A 100 24.72 18.59 -15.66
CA TYR A 100 25.71 19.30 -14.83
C TYR A 100 27.03 19.51 -15.58
N LEU A 101 27.61 18.46 -16.18
CA LEU A 101 28.85 18.57 -16.96
C LEU A 101 28.69 19.50 -18.16
N PHE A 102 27.53 19.45 -18.83
CA PHE A 102 27.21 20.36 -19.92
C PHE A 102 27.18 21.82 -19.46
N GLY A 103 26.51 22.11 -18.34
CA GLY A 103 26.50 23.44 -17.73
C GLY A 103 27.90 23.94 -17.36
N LEU A 104 28.74 23.08 -16.76
CA LEU A 104 30.14 23.38 -16.48
C LEU A 104 30.93 23.71 -17.76
N GLY A 105 30.71 22.96 -18.84
CA GLY A 105 31.32 23.21 -20.14
C GLY A 105 30.92 24.57 -20.69
N LEU A 106 29.63 24.93 -20.63
CA LEU A 106 29.13 26.24 -21.07
C LEU A 106 29.80 27.40 -20.32
N LEU A 107 30.03 27.25 -19.02
CA LEU A 107 30.69 28.28 -18.20
C LEU A 107 32.15 28.55 -18.60
N ARG A 108 32.79 27.68 -19.39
CA ARG A 108 34.17 27.88 -19.88
C ARG A 108 34.25 28.84 -21.07
N PHE A 109 33.15 29.14 -21.75
CA PHE A 109 33.18 30.02 -22.92
C PHE A 109 33.07 31.50 -22.52
N ASN A 110 34.00 32.32 -23.01
CA ASN A 110 34.05 33.76 -22.71
C ASN A 110 32.76 34.50 -23.10
N PHE A 111 32.12 34.13 -24.22
CA PHE A 111 30.87 34.75 -24.65
C PHE A 111 29.72 34.47 -23.66
N ILE A 112 29.69 33.30 -23.01
CA ILE A 112 28.70 33.00 -21.96
C ILE A 112 29.00 33.86 -20.74
N GLN A 113 30.26 33.92 -20.31
CA GLN A 113 30.68 34.71 -19.14
C GLN A 113 30.36 36.21 -19.29
N ALA A 114 30.49 36.75 -20.51
CA ALA A 114 30.17 38.15 -20.82
C ALA A 114 28.67 38.41 -21.10
N SER A 115 27.84 37.36 -21.19
CA SER A 115 26.42 37.48 -21.53
C SER A 115 25.50 37.57 -20.32
N ALA A 116 24.28 38.08 -20.53
CA ALA A 116 23.21 38.02 -19.55
C ALA A 116 22.77 36.59 -19.17
N LEU A 117 23.21 35.57 -19.91
CA LEU A 117 22.89 34.16 -19.64
C LEU A 117 23.72 33.56 -18.49
N PHE A 118 24.86 34.17 -18.15
CA PHE A 118 25.79 33.65 -17.16
C PHE A 118 25.16 33.23 -15.81
N PRO A 119 24.33 34.04 -15.13
CA PRO A 119 23.70 33.63 -13.87
C PRO A 119 22.75 32.44 -14.05
N PHE A 120 22.05 32.35 -15.17
CA PHE A 120 21.13 31.23 -15.45
C PHE A 120 21.88 29.93 -15.73
N VAL A 121 23.00 29.99 -16.44
CA VAL A 121 23.86 28.81 -16.66
C VAL A 121 24.48 28.33 -15.34
N LYS A 122 24.87 29.25 -14.43
CA LYS A 122 25.31 28.88 -13.07
C LYS A 122 24.22 28.16 -12.28
N ILE A 123 23.01 28.72 -12.26
CA ILE A 123 21.87 28.11 -11.57
C ILE A 123 21.55 26.75 -12.18
N PHE A 124 21.49 26.64 -13.51
CA PHE A 124 21.29 25.37 -14.21
C PHE A 124 22.33 24.32 -13.82
N THR A 125 23.61 24.70 -13.78
CA THR A 125 24.72 23.82 -13.39
C THR A 125 24.55 23.35 -11.94
N PHE A 126 24.30 24.29 -11.02
CA PHE A 126 24.10 23.97 -9.61
C PHE A 126 22.90 23.07 -9.38
N VAL A 127 21.76 23.38 -10.00
CA VAL A 127 20.50 22.62 -9.87
C VAL A 127 20.68 21.17 -10.33
N ASN A 128 21.36 20.94 -11.46
CA ASN A 128 21.58 19.58 -11.96
C ASN A 128 22.53 18.78 -11.06
N LEU A 129 23.57 19.41 -10.51
CA LEU A 129 24.42 18.76 -9.51
C LEU A 129 23.64 18.43 -8.24
N PHE A 130 22.89 19.41 -7.73
CA PHE A 130 22.08 19.27 -6.53
C PHE A 130 21.06 18.13 -6.67
N TRP A 131 20.28 18.11 -7.75
CA TRP A 131 19.30 17.04 -8.00
C TRP A 131 19.95 15.68 -8.18
N THR A 132 21.12 15.62 -8.83
CA THR A 132 21.86 14.35 -8.96
C THR A 132 22.27 13.82 -7.59
N ILE A 133 22.84 14.67 -6.73
CA ILE A 133 23.28 14.27 -5.39
C ILE A 133 22.09 13.86 -4.53
N ILE A 134 21.01 14.66 -4.52
CA ILE A 134 19.80 14.36 -3.74
C ILE A 134 19.21 13.03 -4.21
N ASN A 135 19.07 12.81 -5.52
CA ASN A 135 18.51 11.55 -6.02
C ASN A 135 19.39 10.34 -5.69
N LEU A 136 20.70 10.50 -5.50
CA LEU A 136 21.59 9.41 -5.10
C LEU A 136 21.62 9.14 -3.59
N LEU A 137 20.87 9.88 -2.77
CA LEU A 137 20.76 9.59 -1.35
C LEU A 137 20.08 8.23 -1.11
N PRO A 138 20.48 7.47 -0.07
CA PRO A 138 19.97 6.12 0.23
C PRO A 138 18.59 6.17 0.90
N VAL A 139 17.65 6.89 0.30
CA VAL A 139 16.28 7.13 0.79
C VAL A 139 15.30 6.84 -0.32
N LEU A 140 14.42 5.87 -0.15
CA LEU A 140 13.25 5.69 -1.00
C LEU A 140 12.28 6.87 -0.77
N PRO A 141 11.63 7.40 -1.82
CA PRO A 141 11.57 6.87 -3.19
C PRO A 141 12.71 7.31 -4.13
N LEU A 142 13.73 8.02 -3.64
CA LEU A 142 14.86 8.50 -4.48
C LEU A 142 15.65 7.34 -5.09
N ASP A 143 16.32 7.62 -6.21
CA ASP A 143 17.05 6.62 -6.99
C ASP A 143 18.13 5.90 -6.19
N GLY A 144 18.86 6.58 -5.31
CA GLY A 144 19.88 5.99 -4.46
C GLY A 144 19.29 4.98 -3.48
N GLY A 145 18.09 5.26 -2.95
CA GLY A 145 17.30 4.31 -2.17
C GLY A 145 16.88 3.10 -3.01
N GLN A 146 16.45 3.31 -4.26
CA GLN A 146 16.08 2.24 -5.18
C GLN A 146 17.29 1.37 -5.57
N LEU A 147 18.44 1.98 -5.87
CA LEU A 147 19.70 1.30 -6.17
C LEU A 147 20.15 0.47 -4.96
N MET A 148 20.13 1.05 -3.76
CA MET A 148 20.43 0.34 -2.51
C MET A 148 19.49 -0.86 -2.33
N ARG A 149 18.18 -0.67 -2.55
CA ARG A 149 17.18 -1.75 -2.48
C ARG A 149 17.52 -2.88 -3.46
N ILE A 150 17.77 -2.56 -4.72
CA ILE A 150 18.09 -3.55 -5.76
C ILE A 150 19.36 -4.33 -5.41
N VAL A 151 20.40 -3.63 -4.92
CA VAL A 151 21.66 -4.25 -4.51
C VAL A 151 21.43 -5.20 -3.33
N LEU A 152 20.81 -4.71 -2.25
CA LEU A 152 20.57 -5.52 -1.06
C LEU A 152 19.66 -6.71 -1.37
N GLU A 153 18.61 -6.51 -2.15
CA GLU A 153 17.70 -7.56 -2.60
C GLU A 153 18.41 -8.61 -3.46
N SER A 154 19.33 -8.19 -4.34
CA SER A 154 20.11 -9.12 -5.16
C SER A 154 21.03 -10.02 -4.33
N PHE A 155 21.55 -9.55 -3.20
CA PHE A 155 22.45 -10.34 -2.33
C PHE A 155 21.71 -11.13 -1.25
N PHE A 156 20.63 -10.59 -0.70
CA PHE A 156 19.97 -11.12 0.51
C PHE A 156 18.48 -11.46 0.30
N GLY A 157 17.96 -11.36 -0.92
CA GLY A 157 16.55 -11.59 -1.25
C GLY A 157 15.62 -10.67 -0.45
N VAL A 158 14.52 -11.22 0.07
CA VAL A 158 13.54 -10.46 0.87
C VAL A 158 14.14 -9.86 2.14
N LYS A 159 15.19 -10.46 2.73
CA LYS A 159 15.90 -9.83 3.87
C LYS A 159 16.60 -8.54 3.44
N GLY A 160 17.12 -8.51 2.21
CA GLY A 160 17.75 -7.34 1.61
C GLY A 160 16.75 -6.23 1.31
N LEU A 161 15.60 -6.58 0.71
CA LEU A 161 14.47 -5.66 0.54
C LEU A 161 14.05 -5.03 1.88
N LYS A 162 13.90 -5.87 2.92
CA LYS A 162 13.54 -5.41 4.27
C LYS A 162 14.61 -4.50 4.88
N GLY A 163 15.89 -4.87 4.74
CA GLY A 163 17.02 -4.05 5.16
C GLY A 163 17.02 -2.68 4.50
N ALA A 164 16.82 -2.63 3.17
CA ALA A 164 16.77 -1.38 2.42
C ALA A 164 15.68 -0.43 2.92
N MET A 165 14.49 -0.95 3.26
CA MET A 165 13.42 -0.13 3.84
C MET A 165 13.79 0.44 5.20
N ILE A 166 14.34 -0.37 6.11
CA ILE A 166 14.77 0.10 7.43
C ILE A 166 15.86 1.16 7.29
N THR A 167 16.84 0.92 6.42
CA THR A 167 17.91 1.89 6.12
C THR A 167 17.33 3.19 5.56
N SER A 168 16.37 3.12 4.63
CA SER A 168 15.68 4.28 4.10
C SER A 168 14.93 5.06 5.18
N ILE A 169 14.22 4.39 6.09
CA ILE A 169 13.53 5.06 7.21
C ILE A 169 14.54 5.80 8.08
N ALA A 170 15.65 5.15 8.43
CA ALA A 170 16.69 5.74 9.27
C ALA A 170 17.29 7.00 8.60
N PHE A 171 17.71 6.91 7.34
CA PHE A 171 18.27 8.06 6.62
C PHE A 171 17.24 9.17 6.42
N SER A 172 15.99 8.86 6.11
CA SER A 172 14.92 9.87 6.02
C SER A 172 14.75 10.64 7.33
N ILE A 173 14.74 9.95 8.48
CA ILE A 173 14.62 10.60 9.78
C ILE A 173 15.85 11.46 10.08
N ILE A 174 17.06 10.96 9.82
CA ILE A 174 18.31 11.70 10.01
C ILE A 174 18.29 12.99 9.19
N PHE A 175 18.00 12.90 7.88
CA PHE A 175 17.95 14.07 7.00
C PHE A 175 16.83 15.03 7.38
N ALA A 176 15.64 14.53 7.76
CA ALA A 176 14.55 15.37 8.22
C ALA A 176 14.95 16.19 9.45
N VAL A 177 15.50 15.53 10.47
CA VAL A 177 15.91 16.16 11.73
C VAL A 177 17.04 17.16 11.48
N THR A 178 18.09 16.79 10.74
CA THR A 178 19.19 17.70 10.40
C THR A 178 18.71 18.92 9.62
N ALA A 179 17.83 18.74 8.62
CA ALA A 179 17.30 19.85 7.85
C ALA A 179 16.46 20.81 8.70
N LEU A 180 15.64 20.28 9.64
CA LEU A 180 14.88 21.12 10.57
C LEU A 180 15.80 21.91 11.52
N PHE A 181 16.85 21.28 12.05
CA PHE A 181 17.85 21.96 12.88
C PHE A 181 18.57 23.10 12.13
N LEU A 182 18.82 22.93 10.83
CA LEU A 182 19.41 23.96 9.96
C LEU A 182 18.38 24.97 9.42
N SER A 183 17.14 24.95 9.91
CA SER A 183 16.02 25.80 9.43
C SER A 183 15.67 25.61 7.94
N TRP A 184 16.03 24.48 7.35
CA TRP A 184 15.62 24.09 5.99
C TRP A 184 14.26 23.39 6.03
N TYR A 185 13.23 24.11 6.49
CA TYR A 185 11.92 23.55 6.82
C TYR A 185 11.27 22.76 5.67
N LEU A 186 11.38 23.24 4.43
CA LEU A 186 10.82 22.54 3.26
C LEU A 186 11.51 21.19 3.03
N ILE A 187 12.84 21.15 3.09
CA ILE A 187 13.62 19.91 2.92
C ILE A 187 13.31 18.95 4.07
N GLY A 188 13.27 19.46 5.31
CA GLY A 188 12.90 18.68 6.49
C GLY A 188 11.51 18.04 6.36
N ALA A 189 10.52 18.80 5.89
CA ALA A 189 9.17 18.30 5.66
C ALA A 189 9.10 17.21 4.57
N ILE A 190 9.86 17.35 3.48
CA ILE A 190 9.93 16.34 2.41
C ILE A 190 10.53 15.03 2.93
N PHE A 191 11.67 15.08 3.64
CA PHE A 191 12.26 13.87 4.21
C PHE A 191 11.42 13.24 5.32
N PHE A 192 10.68 14.05 6.08
CA PHE A 192 9.69 13.54 7.03
C PHE A 192 8.57 12.78 6.31
N LEU A 193 8.05 13.32 5.20
CA LEU A 193 7.07 12.63 4.36
C LEU A 193 7.62 11.31 3.80
N PHE A 194 8.88 11.28 3.35
CA PHE A 194 9.54 10.05 2.93
C PHE A 194 9.67 9.04 4.09
N ALA A 195 10.03 9.48 5.29
CA ALA A 195 10.06 8.61 6.47
C ALA A 195 8.67 7.98 6.72
N PHE A 196 7.62 8.80 6.71
CA PHE A 196 6.26 8.33 6.88
C PHE A 196 5.84 7.31 5.81
N GLN A 197 6.08 7.61 4.53
CA GLN A 197 5.78 6.71 3.41
C GLN A 197 6.51 5.37 3.58
N ASN A 198 7.81 5.39 3.90
CA ASN A 198 8.58 4.17 4.12
C ASN A 198 8.09 3.35 5.32
N ILE A 199 7.66 4.01 6.40
CA ILE A 199 7.05 3.31 7.56
C ILE A 199 5.75 2.59 7.15
N GLN A 200 4.93 3.22 6.30
CA GLN A 200 3.72 2.56 5.79
C GLN A 200 4.06 1.40 4.85
N SER A 201 5.01 1.58 3.93
CA SER A 201 5.48 0.52 3.03
C SER A 201 6.14 -0.64 3.79
N TRP A 202 6.82 -0.36 4.91
CA TRP A 202 7.41 -1.37 5.78
C TRP A 202 6.36 -2.29 6.40
N LYS A 203 5.22 -1.74 6.84
CA LYS A 203 4.13 -2.55 7.42
C LYS A 203 3.63 -3.61 6.44
N VAL A 204 3.48 -3.24 5.16
CA VAL A 204 3.10 -4.16 4.09
C VAL A 204 4.22 -5.15 3.79
N THR A 205 5.46 -4.67 3.70
CA THR A 205 6.60 -5.52 3.33
C THR A 205 6.97 -6.52 4.42
N LYS A 206 6.58 -6.27 5.67
CA LYS A 206 6.81 -7.18 6.80
C LYS A 206 6.26 -8.58 6.53
N SER A 207 5.09 -8.68 5.88
CA SER A 207 4.47 -9.96 5.54
C SER A 207 5.10 -10.63 4.31
N VAL A 208 5.81 -9.89 3.44
CA VAL A 208 6.44 -10.46 2.24
C VAL A 208 7.43 -11.56 2.59
N SER A 209 7.35 -12.67 1.85
CA SER A 209 8.21 -13.84 1.91
C SER A 209 8.90 -14.09 0.56
N ASN A 210 9.92 -14.96 0.52
CA ASN A 210 10.61 -15.30 -0.72
C ASN A 210 9.67 -15.97 -1.73
N ALA A 211 8.66 -16.70 -1.25
CA ALA A 211 7.67 -17.32 -2.10
C ALA A 211 6.82 -16.29 -2.86
N ASP A 212 6.61 -15.11 -2.28
CA ASP A 212 5.85 -14.01 -2.91
C ASP A 212 6.59 -13.40 -4.12
N GLN A 213 7.92 -13.58 -4.18
CA GLN A 213 8.75 -13.11 -5.30
C GLN A 213 8.86 -14.12 -6.45
N SER A 214 8.43 -15.38 -6.23
CA SER A 214 8.47 -16.42 -7.25
C SER A 214 7.45 -16.13 -8.35
N ARG A 215 7.92 -16.06 -9.60
CA ARG A 215 7.05 -15.86 -10.78
C ARG A 215 6.07 -17.00 -10.93
N ASP A 216 6.50 -18.23 -10.67
CA ASP A 216 5.66 -19.41 -10.79
C ASP A 216 4.50 -19.34 -9.78
N ASN A 217 4.78 -18.97 -8.54
CA ASN A 217 3.76 -18.80 -7.50
C ASN A 217 2.78 -17.65 -7.82
N GLN A 218 3.28 -16.53 -8.37
CA GLN A 218 2.44 -15.43 -8.80
C GLN A 218 1.52 -15.82 -9.97
N GLU A 219 2.02 -16.63 -10.89
CA GLU A 219 1.24 -17.12 -12.02
C GLU A 219 0.22 -18.18 -11.59
N GLU A 220 0.57 -19.06 -10.64
CA GLU A 220 -0.39 -19.99 -10.02
C GLU A 220 -1.57 -19.25 -9.39
N LEU A 221 -1.35 -18.14 -8.67
CA LEU A 221 -2.44 -17.35 -8.10
C LEU A 221 -3.36 -16.80 -9.20
N LYS A 222 -2.80 -16.25 -10.28
CA LYS A 222 -3.59 -15.74 -11.42
C LYS A 222 -4.39 -16.86 -12.10
N GLN A 223 -3.81 -18.04 -12.25
CA GLN A 223 -4.50 -19.20 -12.82
C GLN A 223 -5.67 -19.63 -11.94
N ALA A 224 -5.48 -19.64 -10.61
CA ALA A 224 -6.56 -19.92 -9.67
C ALA A 224 -7.67 -18.88 -9.74
N GLU A 225 -7.34 -17.58 -9.79
CA GLU A 225 -8.32 -16.50 -9.96
C GLU A 225 -9.09 -16.63 -11.28
N ALA A 226 -8.40 -16.95 -12.37
CA ALA A 226 -9.03 -17.20 -13.66
C ALA A 226 -9.96 -18.43 -13.63
N ALA A 227 -9.59 -19.49 -12.91
CA ALA A 227 -10.46 -20.65 -12.72
C ALA A 227 -11.72 -20.31 -11.91
N LEU A 228 -11.58 -19.49 -10.85
CA LEU A 228 -12.71 -18.96 -10.09
C LEU A 228 -13.65 -18.11 -10.95
N MET A 229 -13.11 -17.24 -11.81
CA MET A 229 -13.92 -16.43 -12.73
C MET A 229 -14.70 -17.28 -13.75
N ARG A 230 -14.16 -18.45 -14.13
CA ARG A 230 -14.87 -19.43 -14.97
C ARG A 230 -15.88 -20.30 -14.20
N GLY A 231 -15.98 -20.13 -12.88
CA GLY A 231 -16.82 -20.96 -12.01
C GLY A 231 -16.23 -22.35 -11.72
N ASN A 232 -14.98 -22.62 -12.09
CA ASN A 232 -14.33 -23.91 -11.85
C ASN A 232 -13.63 -23.93 -10.47
N GLU A 233 -14.43 -24.10 -9.41
CA GLU A 233 -13.94 -24.07 -8.03
C GLU A 233 -13.03 -25.26 -7.68
N GLU A 234 -13.17 -26.42 -8.33
CA GLU A 234 -12.32 -27.59 -8.08
C GLU A 234 -10.89 -27.41 -8.61
N GLU A 235 -10.77 -26.87 -9.82
CA GLU A 235 -9.48 -26.50 -10.41
C GLU A 235 -8.80 -25.43 -9.57
N ALA A 236 -9.53 -24.38 -9.20
CA ALA A 236 -9.03 -23.32 -8.34
C ALA A 236 -8.54 -23.86 -6.99
N ALA A 237 -9.33 -24.70 -6.31
CA ALA A 237 -8.95 -25.27 -5.02
C ALA A 237 -7.67 -26.11 -5.11
N ARG A 238 -7.47 -26.87 -6.19
CA ARG A 238 -6.25 -27.66 -6.40
C ARG A 238 -5.02 -26.77 -6.52
N ILE A 239 -5.10 -25.73 -7.35
CA ILE A 239 -4.01 -24.77 -7.57
C ILE A 239 -3.70 -24.01 -6.28
N LEU A 240 -4.72 -23.49 -5.60
CA LEU A 240 -4.56 -22.74 -4.36
C LEU A 240 -3.95 -23.60 -3.25
N LYS A 241 -4.32 -24.89 -3.16
CA LYS A 241 -3.72 -25.81 -2.18
C LYS A 241 -2.23 -25.99 -2.44
N HIS A 242 -1.85 -26.24 -3.70
CA HIS A 242 -0.45 -26.32 -4.10
C HIS A 242 0.31 -25.02 -3.78
N LEU A 243 -0.25 -23.86 -4.13
CA LEU A 243 0.33 -22.56 -3.86
C LEU A 243 0.51 -22.30 -2.35
N ARG A 244 -0.49 -22.67 -1.53
CA ARG A 244 -0.43 -22.54 -0.07
C ARG A 244 0.70 -23.40 0.50
N ASP A 245 0.80 -24.65 0.06
CA ASP A 245 1.82 -25.61 0.53
C ASP A 245 3.23 -25.20 0.08
N SER A 246 3.38 -24.67 -1.13
CA SER A 246 4.65 -24.21 -1.68
C SER A 246 5.12 -22.88 -1.04
N SER A 247 4.19 -21.98 -0.73
CA SER A 247 4.52 -20.66 -0.17
C SER A 247 4.79 -20.68 1.33
N GLN A 248 4.07 -21.51 2.10
CA GLN A 248 4.14 -21.70 3.56
C GLN A 248 3.84 -20.46 4.42
N LYS A 249 4.17 -19.25 3.95
CA LYS A 249 3.98 -17.96 4.61
C LYS A 249 4.05 -16.83 3.60
N GLY A 250 3.54 -15.67 4.01
CA GLY A 250 3.59 -14.45 3.23
C GLY A 250 2.30 -14.15 2.50
N ILE A 251 2.34 -13.20 1.57
CA ILE A 251 1.13 -12.63 0.97
C ILE A 251 0.40 -13.69 0.15
N LEU A 252 1.10 -14.45 -0.69
CA LEU A 252 0.52 -15.51 -1.50
C LEU A 252 -0.06 -16.64 -0.64
N PHE A 253 0.59 -16.97 0.49
CA PHE A 253 0.05 -17.93 1.45
C PHE A 253 -1.28 -17.44 2.06
N ILE A 254 -1.34 -16.17 2.46
CA ILE A 254 -2.53 -15.55 3.04
C ILE A 254 -3.66 -15.54 1.99
N SER A 255 -3.39 -15.05 0.78
CA SER A 255 -4.38 -15.02 -0.31
C SER A 255 -4.87 -16.42 -0.69
N ALA A 256 -3.97 -17.39 -0.83
CA ALA A 256 -4.34 -18.77 -1.13
C ALA A 256 -5.23 -19.37 -0.02
N THR A 257 -4.89 -19.13 1.25
CA THR A 257 -5.66 -19.58 2.40
C THR A 257 -7.05 -18.94 2.44
N GLN A 258 -7.14 -17.64 2.18
CA GLN A 258 -8.42 -16.92 2.11
C GLN A 258 -9.32 -17.46 0.98
N TYR A 259 -8.81 -17.60 -0.25
CA TYR A 259 -9.61 -18.14 -1.35
C TYR A 259 -10.04 -19.59 -1.10
N LEU A 260 -9.16 -20.44 -0.55
CA LEU A 260 -9.53 -21.80 -0.14
C LEU A 260 -10.62 -21.79 0.92
N ALA A 261 -10.49 -20.96 1.96
CA ALA A 261 -11.50 -20.82 3.01
C ALA A 261 -12.86 -20.44 2.44
N ARG A 262 -12.92 -19.55 1.44
CA ARG A 262 -14.17 -19.21 0.75
C ARG A 262 -14.77 -20.40 0.00
N ILE A 263 -13.96 -21.21 -0.68
CA ILE A 263 -14.46 -22.41 -1.39
C ILE A 263 -14.97 -23.46 -0.39
N THR A 264 -14.19 -23.73 0.65
CA THR A 264 -14.54 -24.69 1.72
C THR A 264 -15.79 -24.25 2.48
N PHE A 265 -15.95 -22.94 2.72
CA PHE A 265 -17.15 -22.37 3.31
C PHE A 265 -18.40 -22.66 2.49
N LYS A 266 -18.36 -22.42 1.17
CA LYS A 266 -19.49 -22.72 0.27
C LYS A 266 -19.90 -24.19 0.25
N LYS A 267 -18.96 -25.09 0.57
CA LYS A 267 -19.20 -26.54 0.69
C LYS A 267 -19.79 -26.95 2.05
N GLY A 268 -20.03 -26.00 2.96
CA GLY A 268 -20.54 -26.25 4.31
C GLY A 268 -19.49 -26.82 5.28
N GLN A 269 -18.20 -26.78 4.91
CA GLN A 269 -17.11 -27.31 5.72
C GLN A 269 -16.62 -26.25 6.73
N TYR A 270 -17.47 -25.88 7.70
CA TYR A 270 -17.21 -24.76 8.60
C TYR A 270 -15.99 -24.96 9.50
N LYS A 271 -15.76 -26.18 10.01
CA LYS A 271 -14.60 -26.46 10.87
C LYS A 271 -13.27 -26.26 10.14
N GLU A 272 -13.16 -26.78 8.92
CA GLU A 272 -11.96 -26.61 8.10
C GLU A 272 -11.74 -25.13 7.71
N THR A 273 -12.83 -24.41 7.39
CA THR A 273 -12.79 -22.96 7.13
C THR A 273 -12.26 -22.19 8.34
N TYR A 274 -12.80 -22.48 9.53
CA TYR A 274 -12.37 -21.88 10.80
C TYR A 274 -10.88 -22.12 11.04
N ASP A 275 -10.41 -23.37 10.95
CA ASP A 275 -9.01 -23.71 11.22
C ASP A 275 -8.06 -22.99 10.25
N MET A 276 -8.44 -22.86 8.98
CA MET A 276 -7.68 -22.08 7.99
C MET A 276 -7.62 -20.59 8.34
N LEU A 277 -8.75 -19.95 8.58
CA LEU A 277 -8.80 -18.51 8.85
C LEU A 277 -8.14 -18.16 10.19
N MET A 278 -8.28 -19.02 11.19
CA MET A 278 -7.63 -18.84 12.49
C MET A 278 -6.11 -18.85 12.40
N SER A 279 -5.54 -19.68 11.51
CA SER A 279 -4.09 -19.74 11.31
C SER A 279 -3.48 -18.42 10.81
N ILE A 280 -4.30 -17.53 10.24
CA ILE A 280 -3.90 -16.24 9.67
C ILE A 280 -4.71 -15.06 10.23
N ARG A 281 -5.33 -15.20 11.41
CA ARG A 281 -6.28 -14.21 12.00
C ARG A 281 -5.80 -12.76 11.94
N GLU A 282 -4.55 -12.50 12.31
CA GLU A 282 -3.99 -11.13 12.38
C GLU A 282 -3.80 -10.47 11.01
N GLN A 283 -3.90 -11.24 9.92
CA GLN A 283 -3.60 -10.84 8.56
C GLN A 283 -4.84 -10.90 7.65
N LEU A 284 -6.00 -11.23 8.21
CA LEU A 284 -7.25 -11.29 7.47
C LEU A 284 -7.67 -9.90 6.98
N SER A 285 -8.18 -9.84 5.76
CA SER A 285 -8.94 -8.68 5.31
C SER A 285 -10.32 -8.64 6.00
N ASP A 286 -10.94 -7.47 5.96
CA ASP A 286 -12.22 -7.18 6.59
C ASP A 286 -13.31 -8.21 6.28
N GLU A 287 -13.45 -8.56 5.00
CA GLU A 287 -14.38 -9.57 4.52
C GLU A 287 -14.15 -10.94 5.17
N PHE A 288 -12.89 -11.37 5.27
CA PHE A 288 -12.54 -12.66 5.86
C PHE A 288 -12.56 -12.65 7.38
N LEU A 289 -12.47 -11.47 8.01
CA LEU A 289 -12.68 -11.33 9.45
C LEU A 289 -14.15 -11.57 9.81
N VAL A 290 -15.08 -11.04 9.00
CA VAL A 290 -16.53 -11.33 9.13
C VAL A 290 -16.81 -12.80 8.85
N LEU A 291 -16.18 -13.39 7.83
CA LEU A 291 -16.30 -14.82 7.57
C LEU A 291 -15.77 -15.67 8.74
N LEU A 292 -14.62 -15.30 9.32
CA LEU A 292 -14.08 -15.97 10.51
C LEU A 292 -15.06 -15.88 11.68
N HIS A 293 -15.66 -14.71 11.92
CA HIS A 293 -16.68 -14.52 12.94
C HIS A 293 -17.89 -15.44 12.72
N PHE A 294 -18.40 -15.52 11.49
CA PHE A 294 -19.47 -16.46 11.12
C PHE A 294 -19.09 -17.90 11.46
N VAL A 295 -17.96 -18.39 10.93
CA VAL A 295 -17.62 -19.81 11.12
C VAL A 295 -17.22 -20.13 12.55
N SER A 296 -16.75 -19.15 13.32
CA SER A 296 -16.50 -19.28 14.76
C SER A 296 -17.79 -19.54 15.53
N PHE A 297 -18.90 -18.89 15.13
CA PHE A 297 -20.21 -19.16 15.68
C PHE A 297 -20.67 -20.59 15.36
N GLU A 298 -20.56 -21.02 14.10
CA GLU A 298 -20.96 -22.36 13.66
C GLU A 298 -20.18 -23.49 14.36
N VAL A 299 -18.90 -23.28 14.69
CA VAL A 299 -18.10 -24.27 15.42
C VAL A 299 -18.20 -24.16 16.94
N GLY A 300 -18.93 -23.16 17.46
CA GLY A 300 -19.15 -22.94 18.89
C GLY A 300 -18.01 -22.22 19.64
N ASP A 301 -17.10 -21.53 18.95
CA ASP A 301 -16.08 -20.68 19.57
C ASP A 301 -16.66 -19.30 19.93
N PHE A 302 -17.52 -19.30 20.95
CA PHE A 302 -18.20 -18.08 21.40
C PHE A 302 -17.26 -17.04 22.02
N ILE A 303 -16.08 -17.46 22.49
CA ILE A 303 -15.05 -16.54 23.00
C ILE A 303 -14.58 -15.65 21.85
N LEU A 304 -14.21 -16.25 20.72
CA LEU A 304 -13.75 -15.51 19.56
C LEU A 304 -14.85 -14.66 18.93
N VAL A 305 -16.08 -15.18 18.85
CA VAL A 305 -17.25 -14.41 18.37
C VAL A 305 -17.43 -13.14 19.21
N ASN A 306 -17.38 -13.28 20.54
CA ASN A 306 -17.46 -12.15 21.45
C ASN A 306 -16.29 -11.15 21.25
N ASP A 307 -15.06 -11.64 21.09
CA ASP A 307 -13.88 -10.79 20.89
C ASP A 307 -13.94 -9.98 19.58
N LEU A 308 -14.56 -10.54 18.55
CA LEU A 308 -14.70 -9.91 17.23
C LEU A 308 -16.01 -9.11 17.06
N SER A 309 -16.91 -9.16 18.04
CA SER A 309 -18.29 -8.66 17.95
C SER A 309 -18.41 -7.22 17.46
N ALA A 310 -17.74 -6.27 18.13
CA ALA A 310 -17.76 -4.86 17.78
C ALA A 310 -17.13 -4.58 16.40
N THR A 311 -15.99 -5.21 16.12
CA THR A 311 -15.28 -5.03 14.85
C THR A 311 -16.06 -5.58 13.66
N CYS A 312 -16.72 -6.73 13.82
CA CYS A 312 -17.51 -7.33 12.74
C CYS A 312 -18.81 -6.57 12.53
N TYR A 313 -19.50 -6.13 13.59
CA TYR A 313 -20.73 -5.35 13.43
C TYR A 313 -20.49 -3.98 12.80
N GLN A 314 -19.35 -3.32 13.06
CA GLN A 314 -18.98 -2.09 12.37
C GLN A 314 -18.77 -2.29 10.85
N LYS A 315 -18.34 -3.49 10.44
CA LYS A 315 -18.06 -3.84 9.03
C LYS A 315 -19.30 -4.37 8.32
N ASP A 316 -20.11 -5.16 9.03
CA ASP A 316 -21.38 -5.73 8.58
C ASP A 316 -22.46 -5.50 9.64
N PRO A 317 -23.13 -4.33 9.62
CA PRO A 317 -24.21 -4.00 10.54
C PRO A 317 -25.50 -4.70 10.08
N SER A 318 -25.56 -6.01 10.25
CA SER A 318 -26.70 -6.84 9.89
C SER A 318 -27.39 -7.42 11.12
N LEU A 319 -28.70 -7.71 10.96
CA LEU A 319 -29.48 -8.42 11.97
C LEU A 319 -28.78 -9.73 12.35
N GLU A 320 -28.29 -10.48 11.37
CA GLU A 320 -27.64 -11.76 11.56
C GLU A 320 -26.36 -11.64 12.42
N THR A 321 -25.53 -10.63 12.15
CA THR A 321 -24.30 -10.37 12.93
C THR A 321 -24.62 -9.94 14.36
N ALA A 322 -25.64 -9.10 14.57
CA ALA A 322 -26.10 -8.73 15.90
C ALA A 322 -26.62 -9.94 16.70
N LEU A 323 -27.39 -10.81 16.07
CA LEU A 323 -27.92 -12.02 16.70
C LEU A 323 -26.83 -13.01 17.09
N ARG A 324 -25.85 -13.27 16.20
CA ARG A 324 -24.68 -14.11 16.54
C ARG A 324 -23.93 -13.57 17.75
N ASN A 325 -23.73 -12.25 17.80
CA ASN A 325 -23.08 -11.60 18.94
C ASN A 325 -23.88 -11.76 20.23
N ALA A 326 -25.20 -11.55 20.19
CA ALA A 326 -26.08 -11.72 21.34
C ALA A 326 -26.03 -13.16 21.88
N ILE A 327 -26.15 -14.15 21.00
CA ILE A 327 -26.12 -15.59 21.37
C ILE A 327 -24.75 -15.98 21.94
N ALA A 328 -23.65 -15.51 21.34
CA ALA A 328 -22.31 -15.78 21.86
C ALA A 328 -22.11 -15.15 23.25
N CYS A 329 -22.54 -13.91 23.46
CA CYS A 329 -22.49 -13.27 24.77
C CYS A 329 -23.38 -13.99 25.80
N ALA A 330 -24.54 -14.49 25.41
CA ALA A 330 -25.44 -15.26 26.28
C ALA A 330 -24.79 -16.58 26.71
N SER A 331 -24.12 -17.26 25.78
CA SER A 331 -23.34 -18.48 26.06
C SER A 331 -22.22 -18.26 27.07
N LEU A 332 -21.66 -17.04 27.11
CA LEU A 332 -20.63 -16.57 28.05
C LEU A 332 -21.19 -15.87 29.30
N VAL A 333 -22.51 -15.81 29.48
CA VAL A 333 -23.19 -15.16 30.62
C VAL A 333 -22.82 -13.67 30.77
N LYS A 334 -22.71 -12.96 29.64
CA LYS A 334 -22.43 -11.52 29.59
C LYS A 334 -23.72 -10.71 29.36
N THR A 335 -24.64 -10.72 30.32
CA THR A 335 -26.01 -10.18 30.17
C THR A 335 -26.07 -8.77 29.56
N LYS A 336 -25.29 -7.81 30.07
CA LYS A 336 -25.27 -6.43 29.53
C LYS A 336 -24.90 -6.36 28.05
N ALA A 337 -23.96 -7.19 27.62
CA ALA A 337 -23.56 -7.27 26.22
C ALA A 337 -24.66 -7.92 25.37
N VAL A 338 -25.34 -8.95 25.90
CA VAL A 338 -26.50 -9.56 25.24
C VAL A 338 -27.56 -8.51 24.93
N ILE A 339 -27.95 -7.71 25.94
CA ILE A 339 -28.96 -6.65 25.79
C ILE A 339 -28.52 -5.66 24.72
N GLY A 340 -27.28 -5.14 24.80
CA GLY A 340 -26.78 -4.19 23.79
C GLY A 340 -26.78 -4.74 22.35
N TRP A 341 -26.51 -6.04 22.17
CA TRP A 341 -26.59 -6.68 20.86
C TRP A 341 -28.03 -6.96 20.40
N LEU A 342 -28.94 -7.30 21.32
CA LEU A 342 -30.36 -7.43 20.99
C LEU A 342 -30.98 -6.08 20.63
N GLU A 343 -30.63 -5.00 21.30
CA GLU A 343 -31.02 -3.64 20.87
C GLU A 343 -30.49 -3.32 19.46
N ALA A 344 -29.25 -3.73 19.17
CA ALA A 344 -28.69 -3.57 17.83
C ALA A 344 -29.46 -4.41 16.80
N ALA A 345 -29.93 -5.61 17.16
CA ALA A 345 -30.78 -6.44 16.33
C ALA A 345 -32.17 -5.80 16.11
N VAL A 346 -32.80 -5.23 17.15
CA VAL A 346 -34.07 -4.48 17.05
C VAL A 346 -33.93 -3.30 16.09
N ARG A 347 -32.87 -2.49 16.25
CA ARG A 347 -32.54 -1.40 15.31
C ARG A 347 -32.31 -1.88 13.87
N SER A 348 -31.94 -3.16 13.68
CA SER A 348 -31.71 -3.79 12.38
C SER A 348 -32.93 -4.56 11.85
N GLY A 349 -34.11 -4.42 12.48
CA GLY A 349 -35.37 -5.01 12.02
C GLY A 349 -35.78 -6.32 12.69
N LEU A 350 -35.32 -6.61 13.91
CA LEU A 350 -35.86 -7.72 14.70
C LEU A 350 -37.29 -7.38 15.17
N GLU A 351 -38.29 -8.11 14.70
CA GLU A 351 -39.70 -7.88 15.03
C GLU A 351 -40.13 -8.63 16.31
N ASN A 352 -39.89 -9.96 16.38
CA ASN A 352 -40.40 -10.80 17.48
C ASN A 352 -39.33 -11.06 18.56
N VAL A 353 -39.00 -10.03 19.33
CA VAL A 353 -37.96 -10.10 20.39
C VAL A 353 -38.27 -11.22 21.39
N LYS A 354 -39.52 -11.31 21.84
CA LYS A 354 -39.93 -12.27 22.86
C LYS A 354 -39.71 -13.72 22.41
N GLN A 355 -40.19 -14.06 21.21
CA GLN A 355 -40.06 -15.40 20.64
C GLN A 355 -38.58 -15.82 20.53
N LEU A 356 -37.72 -14.90 20.12
CA LEU A 356 -36.28 -15.14 20.01
C LEU A 356 -35.63 -15.35 21.39
N THR A 357 -35.98 -14.53 22.39
CA THR A 357 -35.40 -14.64 23.75
C THR A 357 -35.87 -15.89 24.51
N ASP A 358 -36.94 -16.53 24.05
CA ASP A 358 -37.40 -17.83 24.54
C ASP A 358 -36.60 -19.02 23.98
N GLU A 359 -35.72 -18.80 23.01
CA GLU A 359 -34.83 -19.83 22.50
C GLU A 359 -33.81 -20.29 23.56
N LYS A 360 -33.39 -21.56 23.45
CA LYS A 360 -32.42 -22.19 24.37
C LYS A 360 -31.09 -21.44 24.47
N ALA A 361 -30.75 -20.69 23.42
CA ALA A 361 -29.54 -19.86 23.38
C ALA A 361 -29.45 -18.86 24.56
N PHE A 362 -30.59 -18.40 25.09
CA PHE A 362 -30.66 -17.40 26.14
C PHE A 362 -30.96 -17.96 27.54
N ASP A 363 -31.08 -19.29 27.69
CA ASP A 363 -31.44 -19.94 28.97
C ASP A 363 -30.53 -19.49 30.14
N LYS A 364 -29.23 -19.31 29.86
CA LYS A 364 -28.23 -18.93 30.88
C LYS A 364 -28.39 -17.51 31.41
N VAL A 365 -29.04 -16.62 30.65
CA VAL A 365 -29.23 -15.21 31.01
C VAL A 365 -30.70 -14.87 31.28
N ARG A 366 -31.63 -15.80 31.04
CA ARG A 366 -33.08 -15.55 31.13
C ARG A 366 -33.56 -15.07 32.50
N GLN A 367 -32.90 -15.48 33.58
CA GLN A 367 -33.28 -15.12 34.95
C GLN A 367 -32.59 -13.83 35.43
N ASP A 368 -31.77 -13.19 34.60
CA ASP A 368 -31.11 -11.94 34.94
C ASP A 368 -32.14 -10.79 34.94
N PRO A 369 -32.22 -9.98 36.02
CA PRO A 369 -33.18 -8.89 36.11
C PRO A 369 -33.09 -7.88 34.96
N ASP A 370 -31.88 -7.55 34.51
CA ASP A 370 -31.68 -6.58 33.42
C ASP A 370 -32.22 -7.15 32.09
N PHE A 371 -32.08 -8.46 31.89
CA PHE A 371 -32.57 -9.14 30.69
C PHE A 371 -34.10 -9.25 30.66
N LEU A 372 -34.72 -9.52 31.81
CA LEU A 372 -36.18 -9.53 31.95
C LEU A 372 -36.77 -8.15 31.69
N GLN A 373 -36.15 -7.09 32.22
CA GLN A 373 -36.57 -5.72 31.95
C GLN A 373 -36.51 -5.39 30.46
N PHE A 374 -35.42 -5.76 29.77
CA PHE A 374 -35.30 -5.57 28.33
C PHE A 374 -36.44 -6.25 27.55
N ILE A 375 -36.82 -7.47 27.92
CA ILE A 375 -37.95 -8.17 27.28
C ILE A 375 -39.26 -7.42 27.52
N GLU A 376 -39.49 -6.92 28.73
CA GLU A 376 -40.70 -6.15 29.05
C GLU A 376 -40.78 -4.85 28.24
N ASP A 377 -39.69 -4.11 28.14
CA ASP A 377 -39.61 -2.85 27.39
C ASP A 377 -39.89 -3.04 25.89
N ASN A 378 -39.65 -4.24 25.35
CA ASN A 378 -39.85 -4.58 23.93
C ASN A 378 -41.15 -5.37 23.68
N LYS A 379 -42.01 -5.58 24.69
CA LYS A 379 -43.35 -6.19 24.50
C LYS A 379 -44.34 -5.24 23.80
N GLU A 380 -44.11 -3.93 23.84
CA GLU A 380 -45.06 -2.91 23.35
C GLU A 380 -44.90 -2.58 21.85
N VAL A 381 -43.93 -3.18 21.14
CA VAL A 381 -43.70 -2.94 19.70
C VAL A 381 -44.51 -3.91 18.81
N GLU A 382 -45.20 -4.90 19.40
CA GLU A 382 -46.01 -5.91 18.70
C GLU A 382 -47.50 -5.52 18.49
N SER A 383 -47.91 -4.25 18.73
CA SER A 383 -49.31 -3.79 18.55
C SER A 383 -49.57 -2.98 17.27
#